data_AF-A0A7W0MRJ6-F1
#
_entry.id   AF-A0A7W0MRJ6-F1
#
_cell.length_a   1.000
_cell.length_b   1.000
_cell.length_c   1.000
_cell.angle_alpha   90.00
_cell.angle_beta   90.00
_cell.angle_gamma   90.00
#
_symmetry.space_group_name_H-M   'P 1'
#
loop_
_entity.id
_entity.type
_entity.pdbx_description
1 polymer ?
#
loop_
_entity_poly.entity_id
_entity_poly.type
_entity_poly.pdbx_seq_one_letter_code
_entity_poly.pdbx_strand_id
1 'polypeptide(L)'
;MSSSRSGSRTALALTAALALAWLAGLDSPPAGAADPGARPRPAGIDRPARSRTVPGSLRSARLLRRLSGEQHDAHRRLYRDARREIGRLSGVRRRELRAVVAAIESIAARRMLSASRIKPAFETLRRNLDHWRRRGAPRPGSRFETAEGVVFEYYPGRGFQLQALASWGRVNGLARACQAARARVRDGERAVEA
;
A
#
# COMPACT_ATOMS: atom_id res chain seq x y z
N MET A 1 -12.99 -58.54 -22.02
CA MET A 1 -13.65 -58.48 -20.71
C MET A 1 -13.18 -57.22 -20.01
N SER A 2 -13.95 -56.14 -20.18
CA SER A 2 -14.73 -55.49 -19.10
C SER A 2 -13.84 -54.66 -18.16
N SER A 3 -13.56 -53.39 -18.46
CA SER A 3 -14.44 -52.20 -18.33
C SER A 3 -14.64 -51.76 -16.88
N SER A 4 -14.10 -50.60 -16.51
CA SER A 4 -14.85 -49.59 -15.76
C SER A 4 -14.19 -48.21 -15.87
N ARG A 5 -15.01 -47.24 -16.29
CA ARG A 5 -14.74 -45.81 -16.41
C ARG A 5 -15.08 -45.11 -15.10
N SER A 6 -14.37 -44.03 -14.76
CA SER A 6 -14.92 -42.83 -14.12
C SER A 6 -13.77 -41.80 -14.04
N GLY A 7 -13.81 -40.59 -14.60
CA GLY A 7 -14.94 -39.75 -14.93
C GLY A 7 -15.21 -38.74 -13.82
N SER A 8 -14.33 -37.76 -13.63
CA SER A 8 -14.68 -36.52 -12.90
C SER A 8 -13.82 -35.35 -13.37
N ARG A 9 -14.28 -34.75 -14.47
CA ARG A 9 -14.08 -33.33 -14.75
C ARG A 9 -15.01 -32.54 -13.82
N THR A 10 -14.69 -31.25 -13.62
CA THR A 10 -15.48 -30.19 -12.96
C THR A 10 -15.59 -30.18 -11.43
N ALA A 11 -14.72 -29.39 -10.80
CA ALA A 11 -15.10 -28.44 -9.75
C ALA A 11 -14.30 -27.13 -10.00
N LEU A 12 -14.87 -26.20 -10.78
CA LEU A 12 -15.50 -24.98 -10.27
C LEU A 12 -14.57 -24.13 -9.38
N ALA A 13 -13.92 -23.19 -10.06
CA ALA A 13 -13.93 -21.77 -9.72
C ALA A 13 -14.34 -21.42 -8.27
N LEU A 14 -13.36 -21.18 -7.40
CA LEU A 14 -13.54 -20.41 -6.16
C LEU A 14 -12.19 -20.04 -5.56
N THR A 15 -11.64 -18.90 -5.98
CA THR A 15 -11.01 -17.89 -5.09
C THR A 15 -10.75 -16.60 -5.88
N ALA A 16 -11.72 -16.17 -6.68
CA ALA A 16 -11.83 -14.79 -7.12
C ALA A 16 -12.61 -13.99 -6.05
N ALA A 17 -12.10 -13.94 -4.82
CA ALA A 17 -12.78 -13.28 -3.70
C ALA A 17 -11.82 -12.62 -2.69
N LEU A 18 -10.62 -12.22 -3.12
CA LEU A 18 -9.78 -11.26 -2.37
C LEU A 18 -9.34 -10.10 -3.27
N ALA A 19 -10.24 -9.70 -4.18
CA ALA A 19 -10.12 -8.48 -5.00
C ALA A 19 -11.07 -7.37 -4.54
N LEU A 20 -11.86 -7.57 -3.47
CA LEU A 20 -12.88 -6.61 -3.01
C LEU A 20 -12.73 -6.13 -1.56
N ALA A 21 -11.69 -6.53 -0.83
CA ALA A 21 -11.40 -6.00 0.51
C ALA A 21 -10.54 -4.72 0.51
N TRP A 22 -10.34 -4.08 -0.65
CA TRP A 22 -9.75 -2.74 -0.76
C TRP A 22 -10.79 -1.65 -1.08
N LEU A 23 -12.09 -1.98 -1.12
CA LEU A 23 -13.14 -1.10 -1.67
C LEU A 23 -14.27 -0.68 -0.70
N ALA A 24 -14.30 -1.14 0.55
CA ALA A 24 -15.20 -0.59 1.55
C ALA A 24 -14.60 -0.75 2.95
N GLY A 25 -14.54 0.35 3.71
CA GLY A 25 -14.16 0.32 5.12
C GLY A 25 -12.73 0.79 5.36
N LEU A 26 -12.57 2.10 5.48
CA LEU A 26 -11.72 2.80 6.45
C LEU A 26 -11.93 4.31 6.21
N ASP A 27 -13.17 4.79 6.32
CA ASP A 27 -13.46 6.23 6.51
C ASP A 27 -14.90 6.43 7.03
N SER A 28 -15.25 5.78 8.14
CA SER A 28 -16.36 6.27 8.97
C SER A 28 -15.73 7.00 10.14
N PRO A 29 -15.68 8.35 10.14
CA PRO A 29 -15.40 9.08 11.36
C PRO A 29 -16.51 8.77 12.38
N PRO A 30 -16.21 8.73 13.69
CA PRO A 30 -17.30 8.78 14.68
C PRO A 30 -18.08 10.06 14.40
N ALA A 31 -19.41 9.96 14.43
CA ALA A 31 -20.31 11.10 14.29
C ALA A 31 -20.04 12.07 15.45
N GLY A 32 -19.08 12.98 15.26
CA GLY A 32 -18.84 14.10 16.14
C GLY A 32 -20.00 15.06 15.99
N ALA A 33 -20.65 15.38 17.10
CA ALA A 33 -21.68 16.39 17.20
C ALA A 33 -21.25 17.65 16.42
N ALA A 34 -22.12 18.10 15.50
CA ALA A 34 -21.88 19.27 14.70
C ALA A 34 -21.73 20.50 15.62
N ASP A 35 -20.58 21.17 15.52
CA ASP A 35 -20.34 22.46 16.15
C ASP A 35 -21.24 23.52 15.48
N PRO A 36 -22.20 24.12 16.20
CA PRO A 36 -23.09 25.14 15.62
C PRO A 36 -22.35 26.46 15.28
N GLY A 37 -21.05 26.58 15.61
CA GLY A 37 -20.20 27.72 15.26
C GLY A 37 -19.39 27.59 13.97
N ALA A 38 -19.48 26.47 13.23
CA ALA A 38 -18.65 26.25 12.05
C ALA A 38 -19.04 27.18 10.89
N ARG A 39 -18.26 28.25 10.67
CA ARG A 39 -18.39 29.14 9.52
C ARG A 39 -18.41 28.33 8.21
N PRO A 40 -19.27 28.68 7.23
CA PRO A 40 -19.30 27.98 5.95
C PRO A 40 -17.92 28.05 5.29
N ARG A 41 -17.33 26.87 5.01
CA ARG A 41 -16.11 26.79 4.21
C ARG A 41 -16.41 27.40 2.84
N PRO A 42 -15.56 28.31 2.32
CA PRO A 42 -15.77 28.85 0.99
C PRO A 42 -15.85 27.71 -0.02
N ALA A 43 -16.97 27.65 -0.73
CA ALA A 43 -17.12 26.82 -1.91
C ALA A 43 -16.17 27.36 -3.00
N GLY A 44 -15.43 26.47 -3.65
CA GLY A 44 -14.70 26.81 -4.87
C GLY A 44 -13.21 27.09 -4.70
N ILE A 45 -12.44 26.08 -4.33
CA ILE A 45 -11.27 25.77 -5.16
C ILE A 45 -11.68 24.51 -5.90
N ASP A 46 -11.86 24.59 -7.22
CA ASP A 46 -12.02 23.43 -8.06
C ASP A 46 -10.94 22.42 -7.69
N ARG A 47 -11.36 21.28 -7.13
CA ARG A 47 -10.44 20.18 -6.85
C ARG A 47 -9.73 19.92 -8.17
N PRO A 48 -8.42 20.15 -8.30
CA PRO A 48 -7.79 20.05 -9.60
C PRO A 48 -8.04 18.67 -10.14
N ALA A 49 -8.49 18.64 -11.39
CA ALA A 49 -8.91 17.42 -12.05
C ALA A 49 -7.83 16.36 -11.85
N ARG A 50 -8.22 15.26 -11.19
CA ARG A 50 -7.31 14.15 -10.93
C ARG A 50 -6.84 13.61 -12.28
N SER A 51 -5.53 13.63 -12.51
CA SER A 51 -4.94 13.13 -13.75
C SER A 51 -5.12 11.62 -13.89
N ARG A 52 -5.16 11.13 -15.13
CA ARG A 52 -5.26 9.70 -15.48
C ARG A 52 -3.90 9.01 -15.60
N THR A 53 -2.79 9.72 -15.40
CA THR A 53 -1.44 9.15 -15.56
C THR A 53 -0.62 9.33 -14.30
N VAL A 54 0.32 8.42 -14.04
CA VAL A 54 1.21 8.51 -12.87
C VAL A 54 1.97 9.85 -12.84
N PRO A 55 2.64 10.30 -13.92
CA PRO A 55 3.31 11.61 -13.92
C PRO A 55 2.35 12.78 -13.68
N GLY A 56 1.13 12.70 -14.22
CA GLY A 56 0.12 13.74 -14.03
C GLY A 56 -0.41 13.78 -12.59
N SER A 57 -0.61 12.63 -11.94
CA SER A 57 -1.00 12.55 -10.52
C SER A 57 0.10 13.13 -9.62
N LEU A 58 1.38 12.81 -9.89
CA LEU A 58 2.51 13.41 -9.17
C LEU A 58 2.56 14.92 -9.36
N ARG A 59 2.42 15.41 -10.60
CA ARG A 59 2.40 16.84 -10.92
C ARG A 59 1.26 17.55 -10.20
N SER A 60 0.05 16.99 -10.24
CA SER A 60 -1.13 17.54 -9.56
C SER A 60 -0.90 17.63 -8.05
N ALA A 61 -0.34 16.59 -7.41
CA ALA A 61 -0.03 16.61 -5.99
C ALA A 61 1.04 17.65 -5.62
N ARG A 62 2.04 17.89 -6.49
CA ARG A 62 3.02 18.97 -6.31
C ARG A 62 2.38 20.36 -6.41
N LEU A 63 1.58 20.61 -7.45
CA LEU A 63 0.88 21.90 -7.65
C LEU A 63 -0.04 22.23 -6.46
N LEU A 64 -0.69 21.21 -5.90
CA LEU A 64 -1.49 21.32 -4.69
C LEU A 64 -0.70 21.41 -3.38
N ARG A 65 0.63 21.48 -3.43
CA ARG A 65 1.53 21.50 -2.27
C ARG A 65 1.32 20.30 -1.32
N ARG A 66 0.84 19.16 -1.85
CA ARG A 66 0.72 17.89 -1.11
C ARG A 66 1.97 17.04 -1.23
N LEU A 67 2.86 17.36 -2.17
CA LEU A 67 4.22 16.85 -2.27
C LEU A 67 5.18 18.03 -2.37
N SER A 68 6.33 17.91 -1.71
CA SER A 68 7.46 18.80 -1.96
C SER A 68 8.04 18.58 -3.37
N GLY A 69 8.84 19.54 -3.85
CA GLY A 69 9.54 19.38 -5.12
C GLY A 69 10.46 18.15 -5.13
N GLU A 70 11.19 17.94 -4.04
CA GLU A 70 12.07 16.79 -3.85
C GLU A 70 11.31 15.46 -3.89
N GLN A 71 10.19 15.36 -3.17
CA GLN A 71 9.35 14.16 -3.16
C GLN A 71 8.80 13.85 -4.55
N HIS A 72 8.31 14.87 -5.27
CA HIS A 72 7.86 14.72 -6.64
C HIS A 72 8.96 14.15 -7.54
N ASP A 73 10.17 14.72 -7.47
CA ASP A 73 11.27 14.33 -8.35
C ASP A 73 11.81 12.94 -7.99
N ALA A 74 11.86 12.59 -6.70
CA ALA A 74 12.20 11.25 -6.24
C ALA A 74 11.21 10.20 -6.75
N HIS A 75 9.91 10.44 -6.62
CA HIS A 75 8.87 9.53 -7.14
C HIS A 75 8.94 9.41 -8.67
N ARG A 76 9.09 10.53 -9.38
CA ARG A 76 9.21 10.52 -10.84
C ARG A 76 10.45 9.73 -11.31
N ARG A 77 11.59 9.88 -10.65
CA ARG A 77 12.80 9.08 -10.92
C ARG A 77 12.54 7.60 -10.68
N LEU A 78 11.99 7.23 -9.53
CA LEU A 78 11.69 5.84 -9.19
C LEU A 78 10.78 5.15 -10.22
N TYR A 79 9.72 5.85 -10.65
CA TYR A 79 8.80 5.33 -11.67
C TYR A 79 9.50 5.08 -13.01
N ARG A 80 10.33 6.03 -13.45
CA ARG A 80 11.09 5.91 -14.70
C ARG A 80 12.14 4.81 -14.61
N ASP A 81 12.80 4.67 -13.46
CA ASP A 81 13.78 3.62 -13.22
C ASP A 81 13.15 2.23 -13.22
N ALA A 82 11.95 2.07 -12.64
CA ALA A 82 11.21 0.83 -12.72
C ALA A 82 10.86 0.45 -14.16
N ARG A 83 10.39 1.41 -14.96
CA ARG A 83 10.10 1.18 -16.39
C ARG A 83 11.34 0.82 -17.19
N ARG A 84 12.47 1.47 -16.94
CA ARG A 84 13.78 1.14 -17.54
C ARG A 84 14.23 -0.27 -17.13
N GLU A 85 14.04 -0.63 -15.87
CA GLU A 85 14.42 -1.94 -15.33
C GLU A 85 13.62 -3.07 -15.96
N ILE A 86 12.30 -2.89 -16.18
CA ILE A 86 11.47 -3.87 -16.90
C ILE A 86 12.05 -4.24 -18.27
N GLY A 87 12.65 -3.26 -18.97
CA GLY A 87 13.32 -3.49 -20.25
C GLY A 87 14.59 -4.35 -20.15
N ARG A 88 15.25 -4.38 -18.98
CA ARG A 88 16.47 -5.17 -18.73
C ARG A 88 16.20 -6.54 -18.17
N LEU A 89 15.23 -6.64 -17.28
CA LEU A 89 14.87 -7.92 -16.65
C LEU A 89 14.29 -8.85 -17.69
N SER A 90 14.32 -10.16 -17.44
CA SER A 90 13.68 -11.19 -18.26
C SER A 90 12.84 -12.14 -17.38
N GLY A 91 12.09 -13.04 -18.01
CA GLY A 91 11.35 -14.11 -17.34
C GLY A 91 10.37 -13.61 -16.25
N VAL A 92 10.35 -14.32 -15.12
CA VAL A 92 9.45 -14.04 -13.98
C VAL A 92 9.68 -12.63 -13.43
N ARG A 93 10.93 -12.20 -13.26
CA ARG A 93 11.29 -10.89 -12.70
C ARG A 93 10.69 -9.74 -13.50
N ARG A 94 10.76 -9.83 -14.84
CA ARG A 94 10.13 -8.86 -15.75
C ARG A 94 8.61 -8.82 -15.57
N ARG A 95 7.96 -9.99 -15.51
CA ARG A 95 6.50 -10.09 -15.38
C ARG A 95 6.01 -9.50 -14.05
N GLU A 96 6.68 -9.83 -12.96
CA GLU A 96 6.31 -9.36 -11.62
C GLU A 96 6.47 -7.84 -11.49
N LEU A 97 7.63 -7.27 -11.87
CA LEU A 97 7.83 -5.82 -11.81
C LEU A 97 6.87 -5.07 -12.73
N ARG A 98 6.57 -5.62 -13.92
CA ARG A 98 5.57 -5.07 -14.83
C ARG A 98 4.17 -5.06 -14.20
N ALA A 99 3.78 -6.13 -13.51
CA ALA A 99 2.48 -6.18 -12.85
C ALA A 99 2.34 -5.11 -11.76
N VAL A 100 3.40 -4.86 -10.98
CA VAL A 100 3.43 -3.79 -9.97
C VAL A 100 3.28 -2.41 -10.61
N VAL A 101 4.02 -2.13 -11.69
CA VAL A 101 3.89 -0.86 -12.43
C VAL A 101 2.48 -0.70 -13.01
N ALA A 102 1.94 -1.75 -13.64
CA ALA A 102 0.60 -1.76 -14.20
C ALA A 102 -0.49 -1.52 -13.14
N ALA A 103 -0.32 -2.03 -11.92
CA ALA A 103 -1.24 -1.76 -10.82
C ALA A 103 -1.28 -0.26 -10.45
N ILE A 104 -0.11 0.39 -10.36
CA ILE A 104 -0.02 1.83 -10.06
C ILE A 104 -0.59 2.66 -11.22
N GLU A 105 -0.29 2.29 -12.46
CA GLU A 105 -0.86 2.91 -13.66
C GLU A 105 -2.39 2.78 -13.70
N SER A 106 -2.93 1.61 -13.33
CA SER A 106 -4.38 1.39 -13.22
C SER A 106 -5.05 2.24 -12.14
N ILE A 107 -4.39 2.42 -10.99
CA ILE A 107 -4.87 3.32 -9.92
C ILE A 107 -4.88 4.77 -10.42
N ALA A 108 -3.84 5.20 -11.14
CA ALA A 108 -3.79 6.53 -11.73
C ALA A 108 -4.85 6.72 -12.83
N ALA A 109 -5.03 5.76 -13.73
CA ALA A 109 -6.03 5.78 -14.80
C ALA A 109 -7.45 5.96 -14.26
N ARG A 110 -7.75 5.29 -13.13
CA ARG A 110 -9.02 5.43 -12.39
C ARG A 110 -9.11 6.72 -11.56
N ARG A 111 -8.14 7.63 -11.66
CA ARG A 111 -8.07 8.87 -10.86
C ARG A 111 -8.05 8.61 -9.34
N MET A 112 -7.51 7.47 -8.95
CA MET A 112 -7.42 7.03 -7.56
C MET A 112 -6.01 7.20 -6.98
N LEU A 113 -5.03 7.66 -7.75
CA LEU A 113 -3.69 7.96 -7.23
C LEU A 113 -3.68 9.34 -6.56
N SER A 114 -4.34 9.46 -5.40
CA SER A 114 -4.39 10.66 -4.58
C SER A 114 -3.08 10.91 -3.83
N ALA A 115 -2.89 12.13 -3.32
CA ALA A 115 -1.73 12.47 -2.48
C ALA A 115 -1.49 11.46 -1.33
N SER A 116 -2.55 11.04 -0.64
CA SER A 116 -2.49 10.04 0.44
C SER A 116 -2.08 8.64 -0.03
N ARG A 117 -2.30 8.31 -1.30
CA ARG A 117 -1.97 7.01 -1.89
C ARG A 117 -0.61 6.97 -2.58
N ILE A 118 -0.02 8.14 -2.89
CA ILE A 118 1.29 8.21 -3.56
C ILE A 118 2.37 7.55 -2.68
N LYS A 119 2.50 7.94 -1.41
CA LYS A 119 3.54 7.39 -0.53
C LYS A 119 3.49 5.86 -0.43
N PRO A 120 2.37 5.20 -0.05
CA PRO A 120 2.32 3.74 0.04
C PRO A 120 2.48 3.03 -1.32
N ALA A 121 1.94 3.59 -2.40
CA ALA A 121 2.09 3.00 -3.74
C ALA A 121 3.55 3.04 -4.22
N PHE A 122 4.23 4.16 -4.03
CA PHE A 122 5.64 4.30 -4.42
C PHE A 122 6.58 3.57 -3.48
N GLU A 123 6.21 3.37 -2.21
CA GLU A 123 6.95 2.47 -1.33
C GLU A 123 6.89 1.03 -1.82
N THR A 124 5.69 0.58 -2.20
CA THR A 124 5.49 -0.74 -2.81
C THR A 124 6.32 -0.89 -4.08
N LEU A 125 6.34 0.14 -4.94
CA LEU A 125 7.18 0.14 -6.15
C LEU A 125 8.68 0.06 -5.82
N ARG A 126 9.14 0.84 -4.83
CA ARG A 126 10.55 0.86 -4.40
C ARG A 126 11.01 -0.52 -3.97
N ARG A 127 10.26 -1.15 -3.07
CA ARG A 127 10.62 -2.48 -2.55
C ARG A 127 10.61 -3.55 -3.62
N ASN A 128 9.64 -3.51 -4.54
CA ASN A 128 9.61 -4.43 -5.68
C ASN A 128 10.78 -4.20 -6.63
N LEU A 129 11.09 -2.94 -6.98
CA LEU A 129 12.21 -2.62 -7.84
C LEU A 129 13.52 -3.13 -7.23
N ASP A 130 13.72 -2.89 -5.94
CA ASP A 130 14.89 -3.34 -5.19
C ASP A 130 15.03 -4.86 -5.17
N HIS A 131 13.95 -5.58 -4.88
CA HIS A 131 13.95 -7.04 -4.88
C HIS A 131 14.23 -7.60 -6.27
N TRP A 132 13.42 -7.20 -7.26
CA TRP A 132 13.48 -7.76 -8.61
C TRP A 132 14.73 -7.38 -9.38
N ARG A 133 15.52 -6.39 -8.92
CA ARG A 133 16.86 -6.09 -9.45
C ARG A 133 17.93 -7.10 -9.02
N ARG A 134 17.80 -7.67 -7.83
CA ARG A 134 18.88 -8.43 -7.19
C ARG A 134 18.54 -9.89 -6.91
N ARG A 135 17.25 -10.23 -6.83
CA ARG A 135 16.77 -11.51 -6.31
C ARG A 135 15.82 -12.22 -7.27
N GLY A 136 15.72 -13.54 -7.11
CA GLY A 136 14.77 -14.40 -7.81
C GLY A 136 13.36 -14.34 -7.22
N ALA A 137 12.47 -15.19 -7.73
CA ALA A 137 11.10 -15.30 -7.23
C ALA A 137 11.07 -15.88 -5.80
N PRO A 138 10.47 -15.18 -4.82
CA PRO A 138 10.24 -15.75 -3.50
C PRO A 138 9.20 -16.88 -3.55
N ARG A 139 9.08 -17.63 -2.46
CA ARG A 139 7.94 -18.54 -2.26
C ARG A 139 6.66 -17.71 -2.05
N PRO A 140 5.49 -18.10 -2.60
CA PRO A 140 4.23 -17.42 -2.32
C PRO A 140 4.00 -17.26 -0.81
N GLY A 141 3.51 -16.09 -0.37
CA GLY A 141 3.30 -15.79 1.05
C GLY A 141 4.57 -15.41 1.83
N SER A 142 5.75 -15.39 1.20
CA SER A 142 6.97 -14.90 1.84
C SER A 142 6.81 -13.46 2.30
N ARG A 143 7.24 -13.16 3.52
CA ARG A 143 7.19 -11.82 4.11
C ARG A 143 8.58 -11.26 4.37
N PHE A 144 8.68 -9.93 4.35
CA PHE A 144 9.80 -9.23 4.97
C PHE A 144 9.29 -7.95 5.64
N GLU A 145 10.07 -7.46 6.60
CA GLU A 145 9.82 -6.23 7.33
C GLU A 145 10.90 -5.21 7.00
N THR A 146 10.53 -3.93 6.87
CA THR A 146 11.50 -2.85 6.74
C THR A 146 12.05 -2.45 8.11
N ALA A 147 13.15 -1.68 8.16
CA ALA A 147 13.68 -1.17 9.42
C ALA A 147 12.64 -0.32 10.20
N GLU A 148 11.72 0.33 9.48
CA GLU A 148 10.64 1.13 10.05
C GLU A 148 9.43 0.29 10.50
N GLY A 149 9.51 -1.05 10.44
CA GLY A 149 8.44 -1.95 10.87
C GLY A 149 7.31 -2.14 9.86
N VAL A 150 7.53 -1.78 8.59
CA VAL A 150 6.53 -1.94 7.53
C VAL A 150 6.62 -3.35 6.94
N VAL A 151 5.50 -4.07 6.94
CA VAL A 151 5.47 -5.48 6.51
C VAL A 151 5.01 -5.58 5.05
N PHE A 152 5.74 -6.36 4.26
CA PHE A 152 5.41 -6.72 2.89
C PHE A 152 5.25 -8.22 2.74
N GLU A 153 4.33 -8.64 1.87
CA GLU A 153 4.11 -10.06 1.53
C GLU A 153 4.11 -10.25 0.02
N TYR A 154 4.74 -11.32 -0.45
CA TYR A 154 4.78 -11.67 -1.86
C TYR A 154 3.53 -12.41 -2.31
N TYR A 155 2.88 -11.87 -3.36
CA TYR A 155 1.82 -12.54 -4.10
C TYR A 155 2.25 -12.72 -5.56
N PRO A 156 2.30 -13.96 -6.08
CA PRO A 156 2.61 -14.21 -7.48
C PRO A 156 1.72 -13.41 -8.43
N GLY A 157 2.35 -12.81 -9.44
CA GLY A 157 1.69 -11.95 -10.42
C GLY A 157 1.31 -10.56 -9.90
N ARG A 158 1.59 -10.24 -8.63
CA ARG A 158 1.36 -8.91 -8.04
C ARG A 158 2.62 -8.36 -7.35
N GLY A 159 3.72 -9.11 -7.31
CA GLY A 159 4.90 -8.73 -6.54
C GLY A 159 4.64 -8.66 -5.03
N PHE A 160 5.53 -7.96 -4.32
CA PHE A 160 5.37 -7.65 -2.90
C PHE A 160 4.30 -6.59 -2.69
N GLN A 161 3.40 -6.81 -1.73
CA GLN A 161 2.32 -5.90 -1.37
C GLN A 161 2.43 -5.51 0.10
N LEU A 162 2.11 -4.25 0.39
CA LEU A 162 2.05 -3.74 1.75
C LEU A 162 0.95 -4.46 2.55
N GLN A 163 1.32 -5.06 3.66
CA GLN A 163 0.39 -5.69 4.60
C GLN A 163 -0.02 -4.66 5.66
N ALA A 164 -1.11 -3.92 5.37
CA ALA A 164 -1.59 -2.87 6.26
C ALA A 164 -1.90 -3.42 7.67
N LEU A 165 -2.63 -4.54 7.76
CA LEU A 165 -3.00 -5.13 9.05
C LEU A 165 -1.78 -5.62 9.84
N ALA A 166 -0.81 -6.25 9.18
CA ALA A 166 0.41 -6.69 9.85
C ALA A 166 1.25 -5.49 10.34
N SER A 167 1.37 -4.44 9.51
CA SER A 167 2.09 -3.21 9.88
C SER A 167 1.42 -2.49 11.06
N TRP A 168 0.08 -2.35 11.04
CA TRP A 168 -0.67 -1.76 12.16
C TRP A 168 -0.64 -2.62 13.42
N GLY A 169 -0.65 -3.95 13.28
CA GLY A 169 -0.44 -4.87 14.40
C GLY A 169 0.88 -4.58 15.13
N ARG A 170 1.95 -4.29 14.38
CA ARG A 170 3.26 -3.92 14.95
C ARG A 170 3.18 -2.61 15.74
N VAL A 171 2.57 -1.58 15.15
CA VAL A 171 2.35 -0.28 15.81
C VAL A 171 1.54 -0.45 17.10
N ASN A 172 0.47 -1.24 17.06
CA ASN A 172 -0.36 -1.51 18.24
C ASN A 172 0.42 -2.24 19.34
N GLY A 173 1.26 -3.21 18.97
CA GLY A 173 2.14 -3.90 19.92
C GLY A 173 3.11 -2.94 20.61
N LEU A 174 3.74 -2.04 19.85
CA LEU A 174 4.64 -1.01 20.39
C LEU A 174 3.89 -0.02 21.29
N ALA A 175 2.70 0.43 20.88
CA ALA A 175 1.88 1.33 21.68
C ALA A 175 1.51 0.72 23.04
N ARG A 176 1.10 -0.56 23.07
CA ARG A 176 0.79 -1.28 24.31
C ARG A 176 2.02 -1.41 25.22
N ALA A 177 3.20 -1.71 24.65
CA ALA A 177 4.44 -1.78 25.41
C ALA A 177 4.79 -0.43 26.07
N CYS A 178 4.66 0.67 25.31
CA CYS A 178 4.88 2.03 25.84
C CYS A 178 3.88 2.40 26.95
N GLN A 179 2.61 2.04 26.79
CA GLN A 179 1.58 2.28 27.81
C GLN A 179 1.89 1.51 29.10
N ALA A 180 2.28 0.24 28.99
CA ALA A 180 2.66 -0.57 30.14
C ALA A 180 3.90 -0.03 30.86
N ALA A 181 4.92 0.42 30.12
CA ALA A 181 6.10 1.04 30.70
C ALA A 181 5.76 2.33 31.48
N ARG A 182 4.91 3.19 30.92
CA ARG A 182 4.44 4.43 31.58
C ARG A 182 3.64 4.16 32.86
N ALA A 183 2.82 3.11 32.88
CA ALA A 183 2.07 2.74 34.08
C ALA A 183 3.01 2.35 35.22
N ARG A 184 4.03 1.51 34.93
CA ARG A 184 5.02 1.08 35.94
C ARG A 184 5.80 2.23 36.57
N VAL A 185 6.20 3.23 35.76
CA VAL A 185 6.89 4.42 36.29
C VAL A 185 5.99 5.19 37.25
N ARG A 186 4.73 5.42 36.86
CA ARG A 186 3.75 6.13 37.71
C ARG A 186 3.46 5.40 39.02
N ASP A 187 3.34 4.08 38.96
CA ASP A 187 3.09 3.27 40.16
C ASP A 187 4.33 3.25 41.08
N GLY A 188 5.53 3.27 40.51
CA GLY A 188 6.78 3.43 41.25
C GLY A 188 6.91 4.79 41.94
N GLU A 189 6.56 5.88 41.25
CA GLU A 189 6.56 7.24 41.84
C GLU A 189 5.59 7.34 43.04
N ARG A 190 4.39 6.77 42.91
CA ARG A 190 3.40 6.73 44.01
C ARG A 190 3.86 5.93 45.22
N ALA A 191 4.66 4.89 45.00
CA ALA A 191 5.19 4.06 46.09
C ALA A 191 6.34 4.74 46.86
N VAL A 192 6.95 5.79 46.31
CA VAL A 192 7.99 6.58 46.99
C VAL A 192 7.39 7.74 47.80
N GLU A 193 6.20 8.21 47.43
CA GLU A 193 5.48 9.30 48.12
C GLU A 193 4.60 8.84 49.30
N ALA A 194 4.43 7.52 49.49
CA ALA A 194 3.63 6.91 50.56
C ALA A 194 4.51 6.32 51.67
#